data_AF-A0A6A6WQI2-F1
#
_entry.id   AF-A0A6A6WQI2-F1
#
_cell.length_a   1.000
_cell.length_b   1.000
_cell.length_c   1.000
_cell.angle_alpha   90.00
_cell.angle_beta   90.00
_cell.angle_gamma   90.00
#
_symmetry.space_group_name_H-M   'P 1'
#
loop_
_entity.id
_entity.type
_entity.pdbx_description
1 polymer ?
#
loop_
_entity_poly.entity_id
_entity_poly.type
_entity_poly.pdbx_seq_one_letter_code
_entity_poly.pdbx_strand_id
1 'polypeptide(L)'
;STGLALGLSSLYFIHRRHLPPKPTLSSASPRHNLNLALFLIHLYFLPSLSGGLYPGALFTDPEFGEGRPQIPGFVGLLAVSWVGWWVAGMGLETGSGAKLE
;
A
#
# COMPACT_ATOMS: atom_id res chain seq x y z
N SER A 1 -2.51 0.07 16.91
CA SER A 1 -3.13 0.84 15.81
C SER A 1 -3.10 0.02 14.53
N THR A 2 -4.25 -0.19 13.88
CA THR A 2 -4.40 -1.00 12.65
C THR A 2 -3.61 -0.43 11.48
N GLY A 3 -3.57 0.90 11.32
CA GLY A 3 -2.81 1.55 10.24
C GLY A 3 -1.30 1.29 10.34
N LEU A 4 -0.74 1.29 11.55
CA LEU A 4 0.67 0.98 11.78
C LEU A 4 0.99 -0.49 11.44
N ALA A 5 0.13 -1.43 11.84
CA ALA A 5 0.30 -2.85 11.52
C ALA A 5 0.24 -3.11 10.00
N LEU A 6 -0.71 -2.48 9.30
CA LEU A 6 -0.84 -2.58 7.84
C LEU A 6 0.32 -1.89 7.12
N GLY A 7 0.78 -0.75 7.62
CA GLY A 7 1.94 -0.03 7.09
C GLY A 7 3.23 -0.85 7.20
N LEU A 8 3.51 -1.42 8.38
CA LEU A 8 4.67 -2.29 8.59
C LEU A 8 4.59 -3.57 7.75
N SER A 9 3.41 -4.16 7.64
CA SER A 9 3.20 -5.33 6.78
C SER A 9 3.47 -5.00 5.31
N SER A 10 2.95 -3.88 4.83
CA SER A 10 3.19 -3.40 3.46
C SER A 10 4.69 -3.18 3.20
N LEU A 11 5.39 -2.54 4.14
CA LEU A 11 6.83 -2.33 4.08
C LEU A 11 7.59 -3.66 4.04
N TYR A 12 7.21 -4.63 4.87
CA TYR A 12 7.79 -5.97 4.88
C TYR A 12 7.68 -6.67 3.52
N PHE A 13 6.50 -6.63 2.87
CA PHE A 13 6.32 -7.24 1.54
C PHE A 13 7.07 -6.50 0.42
N ILE A 14 7.34 -5.20 0.59
CA ILE A 14 8.21 -4.44 -0.32
C ILE A 14 9.68 -4.84 -0.11
N HIS A 15 10.16 -4.78 1.13
CA HIS A 15 11.58 -5.02 1.45
C HIS A 15 12.03 -6.47 1.31
N ARG A 16 11.14 -7.45 1.55
CA ARG A 16 11.50 -8.87 1.44
C ARG A 16 11.97 -9.29 0.04
N ARG A 17 11.71 -8.47 -0.98
CA ARG A 17 12.16 -8.70 -2.36
C ARG A 17 13.68 -8.52 -2.54
N HIS A 18 14.31 -7.75 -1.66
CA HIS A 18 15.75 -7.48 -1.70
C HIS A 18 16.57 -8.49 -0.87
N LEU A 19 15.91 -9.38 -0.13
CA LEU A 19 16.60 -10.40 0.66
C LEU A 19 17.00 -11.59 -0.23
N PRO A 20 18.17 -12.21 0.02
CA PRO A 20 18.60 -13.38 -0.72
C PRO A 20 17.56 -14.51 -0.59
N PRO A 21 17.25 -15.22 -1.68
CA PRO A 21 16.20 -16.24 -1.67
C PRO A 21 16.54 -17.33 -0.65
N LYS A 22 15.67 -17.51 0.35
CA LYS A 22 15.71 -18.69 1.23
C LYS A 22 15.09 -19.87 0.48
N PRO A 23 15.73 -21.05 0.46
CA PRO A 23 15.36 -22.15 -0.44
C PRO A 23 14.08 -22.92 -0.06
N THR A 24 13.28 -22.47 0.92
CA THR A 24 12.26 -23.34 1.56
C THR A 24 10.80 -22.88 1.44
N LEU A 25 10.49 -21.75 0.82
CA LEU A 25 9.11 -21.31 0.62
C LEU A 25 8.95 -20.85 -0.83
N SER A 26 7.94 -21.44 -1.50
CA SER A 26 7.46 -21.08 -2.85
C SER A 26 7.82 -19.65 -3.22
N SER A 27 8.59 -19.49 -4.31
CA SER A 27 9.09 -18.22 -4.83
C SER A 27 7.92 -17.33 -5.26
N ALA A 28 7.26 -16.71 -4.28
CA ALA A 28 6.18 -15.77 -4.55
C ALA A 28 6.72 -14.69 -5.48
N SER A 29 6.13 -14.60 -6.68
CA SER A 29 6.53 -13.66 -7.72
C SER A 29 6.72 -12.26 -7.11
N PRO A 30 7.81 -11.53 -7.44
CA PRO A 30 8.01 -10.16 -6.98
C PRO A 30 6.80 -9.25 -7.24
N ARG A 31 6.03 -9.54 -8.30
CA ARG A 31 4.78 -8.84 -8.63
C ARG A 31 3.66 -9.14 -7.64
N HIS A 32 3.56 -10.37 -7.15
CA HIS A 32 2.59 -10.74 -6.12
C HIS A 32 2.83 -9.94 -4.83
N ASN A 33 4.10 -9.78 -4.42
CA ASN A 33 4.46 -9.00 -3.24
C ASN A 33 4.10 -7.51 -3.38
N LEU A 34 4.17 -6.97 -4.60
CA LEU A 34 3.77 -5.60 -4.92
C LEU A 34 2.26 -5.41 -4.84
N ASN A 35 1.50 -6.35 -5.39
CA ASN A 35 0.04 -6.34 -5.31
C ASN A 35 -0.44 -6.47 -3.86
N LEU A 36 0.22 -7.32 -3.06
CA LEU A 36 -0.14 -7.53 -1.67
C LEU A 36 0.15 -6.28 -0.81
N ALA A 37 1.29 -5.61 -1.02
CA ALA A 37 1.57 -4.33 -0.36
C ALA A 37 0.52 -3.26 -0.72
N LEU A 38 0.14 -3.15 -1.99
CA LEU A 38 -0.90 -2.21 -2.42
C LEU A 38 -2.26 -2.56 -1.78
N PHE A 39 -2.63 -3.83 -1.75
CA PHE A 39 -3.87 -4.31 -1.12
C PHE A 39 -3.94 -3.95 0.38
N LEU A 40 -2.86 -4.16 1.13
CA LEU A 40 -2.80 -3.82 2.56
C LEU A 40 -2.98 -2.32 2.83
N ILE A 41 -2.44 -1.47 1.95
CA ILE A 41 -2.65 -0.01 2.00
C ILE A 41 -4.14 0.31 1.78
N HIS A 42 -4.78 -0.34 0.79
CA HIS A 42 -6.20 -0.14 0.49
C HIS A 42 -7.11 -0.57 1.64
N LEU A 43 -6.77 -1.65 2.36
CA LEU A 43 -7.53 -2.11 3.53
C LEU A 43 -7.60 -1.08 4.66
N TYR A 44 -6.68 -0.10 4.68
CA TYR A 44 -6.76 1.00 5.64
C TYR A 44 -7.49 2.21 5.05
N PHE A 45 -7.02 2.72 3.91
CA PHE A 45 -7.47 4.02 3.43
C PHE A 45 -8.85 3.99 2.74
N LEU A 46 -9.22 2.92 2.03
CA LEU A 46 -10.53 2.85 1.40
C LEU A 46 -11.66 2.76 2.42
N PRO A 47 -11.61 1.90 3.46
CA PRO A 47 -12.61 1.90 4.51
C PRO A 47 -12.70 3.23 5.24
N SER A 48 -11.56 3.89 5.52
CA SER A 48 -11.55 5.22 6.14
C SER A 48 -12.22 6.29 5.28
N LEU A 49 -12.06 6.24 3.95
CA LEU A 49 -12.74 7.14 3.02
C LEU A 49 -14.24 6.79 2.86
N SER A 50 -14.59 5.49 2.83
CA SER A 50 -15.99 5.07 2.76
C SER A 50 -16.75 5.32 4.07
N GLY A 51 -16.04 5.32 5.20
CA GLY A 51 -16.63 5.49 6.53
C GLY A 51 -17.43 6.78 6.67
N GLY A 52 -16.94 7.89 6.11
CA GLY A 52 -17.70 9.14 6.15
C GLY A 52 -18.83 9.26 5.12
N LEU A 53 -18.98 8.29 4.20
CA LEU A 53 -20.17 8.21 3.35
C LEU A 53 -21.39 7.65 4.10
N TYR A 54 -21.19 7.05 5.28
CA TYR A 54 -22.29 6.57 6.09
C TYR A 54 -23.04 7.74 6.74
N PRO A 55 -24.39 7.76 6.64
CA PRO A 55 -25.18 8.81 7.26
C PRO A 55 -24.97 8.78 8.79
N GLY A 56 -24.65 9.94 9.36
CA GLY A 56 -24.36 10.09 10.79
C GLY A 56 -22.89 9.89 11.18
N ALA A 57 -22.01 9.48 10.26
CA ALA A 57 -20.57 9.46 10.50
C ALA A 57 -19.95 10.82 10.14
N LEU A 58 -19.23 11.44 11.07
CA LEU A 58 -18.37 12.58 10.74
C LEU A 58 -17.08 12.06 10.08
N PHE A 59 -16.67 12.69 8.97
CA PHE A 59 -15.31 12.59 8.39
C PHE A 59 -14.21 13.21 9.27
N THR A 60 -14.57 13.52 10.50
CA THR A 60 -13.85 14.38 11.40
C THR A 60 -13.88 13.71 12.75
N ASP A 61 -12.72 13.27 13.18
CA ASP A 61 -12.50 13.02 14.58
C ASP A 61 -12.45 14.39 15.28
N PRO A 62 -13.28 14.65 16.32
CA PRO A 62 -13.34 15.92 17.05
C PRO A 62 -11.96 16.42 17.52
N GLU A 63 -10.99 15.53 17.68
CA GLU A 63 -9.62 15.86 18.08
C GLU A 63 -8.83 16.64 17.02
N PHE A 64 -9.28 16.67 15.76
CA PHE A 64 -8.55 17.29 14.64
C PHE A 64 -9.16 18.61 14.14
N GLY A 65 -10.12 19.17 14.87
CA GLY A 65 -10.75 20.45 14.56
C GLY A 65 -11.94 20.36 13.59
N GLU A 66 -12.38 21.51 13.09
CA GLU A 66 -13.54 21.60 12.20
C GLU A 66 -13.17 21.29 10.73
N GLY A 67 -14.01 20.55 10.02
CA GLY A 67 -13.87 20.29 8.58
C GLY A 67 -13.56 18.83 8.22
N ARG A 68 -12.93 18.60 7.06
CA ARG A 68 -12.55 17.24 6.57
C ARG A 68 -11.05 17.14 6.24
N PRO A 69 -10.14 17.46 7.18
CA PRO A 69 -8.69 17.54 6.89
C PRO A 69 -8.07 16.18 6.53
N GLN A 70 -8.71 15.07 6.90
CA GLN A 70 -8.18 13.72 6.66
C GLN A 70 -8.32 13.27 5.19
N ILE A 71 -9.31 13.81 4.46
CA ILE A 71 -9.57 13.46 3.06
C ILE A 71 -8.35 13.73 2.16
N PRO A 72 -7.77 14.95 2.12
CA PRO A 72 -6.62 15.20 1.25
C PRO A 72 -5.42 14.31 1.61
N GLY A 73 -5.23 14.00 2.90
CA GLY A 73 -4.18 13.07 3.34
C GLY A 73 -4.38 11.64 2.82
N PHE A 74 -5.58 11.08 2.97
CA PHE A 74 -5.90 9.74 2.50
C PHE A 74 -5.87 9.63 0.97
N VAL A 75 -6.41 10.61 0.26
CA VAL A 75 -6.37 10.67 -1.21
C VAL A 75 -4.92 10.79 -1.70
N GLY A 76 -4.13 11.68 -1.10
CA GLY A 76 -2.72 11.85 -1.45
C GLY A 76 -1.91 10.57 -1.23
N LEU A 77 -2.07 9.91 -0.09
CA LEU A 77 -1.38 8.65 0.21
C LEU A 77 -1.79 7.52 -0.72
N LEU A 78 -3.08 7.42 -1.08
CA LEU A 78 -3.55 6.46 -2.09
C LEU A 78 -2.92 6.73 -3.46
N ALA A 79 -2.91 7.99 -3.91
CA ALA A 79 -2.29 8.36 -5.19
C ALA A 79 -0.80 8.01 -5.22
N VAL A 80 -0.05 8.35 -4.17
CA VAL A 80 1.37 8.01 -4.04
C VAL A 80 1.59 6.50 -4.04
N SER A 81 0.73 5.73 -3.35
CA SER A 81 0.84 4.27 -3.32
C SER A 81 0.65 3.61 -4.69
N TRP A 82 -0.26 4.16 -5.50
CA TRP A 82 -0.49 3.72 -6.89
C TRP A 82 0.69 4.06 -7.80
N VAL A 83 1.23 5.27 -7.69
CA VAL A 83 2.43 5.68 -8.44
C VAL A 83 3.63 4.81 -8.05
N GLY A 84 3.83 4.56 -6.76
CA GLY A 84 4.89 3.68 -6.28
C GLY A 84 4.75 2.24 -6.78
N TRP A 85 3.53 1.71 -6.81
CA TRP A 85 3.23 0.42 -7.42
C TRP A 85 3.57 0.41 -8.91
N TRP A 86 3.16 1.43 -9.66
CA TRP A 86 3.45 1.54 -11.09
C TRP A 86 4.96 1.56 -11.38
N VAL A 87 5.70 2.45 -10.70
CA VAL A 87 7.16 2.60 -10.88
C VAL A 87 7.90 1.32 -10.52
N ALA A 88 7.57 0.69 -9.39
CA ALA A 88 8.19 -0.56 -9.01
C ALA A 88 7.81 -1.72 -9.95
N GLY A 89 6.61 -1.67 -10.54
CA GLY A 89 6.18 -2.61 -11.58
C GLY A 89 7.04 -2.53 -12.83
N MET A 90 7.33 -1.32 -13.32
CA MET A 90 8.22 -1.11 -14.47
C MET A 90 9.62 -1.65 -14.22
N GLY A 91 10.17 -1.43 -13.01
CA GLY A 91 11.50 -1.94 -12.65
C GLY A 91 11.62 -3.47 -12.66
N LEU A 92 10.52 -4.20 -12.39
CA LEU A 92 10.49 -5.66 -12.47
C LEU A 92 10.55 -6.16 -13.93
N GLU A 93 9.91 -5.46 -14.85
CA GLU A 93 9.88 -5.81 -16.27
C GLU A 93 11.26 -5.58 -16.91
N THR A 94 11.90 -4.44 -16.61
CA THR A 94 13.26 -4.14 -17.07
C THR A 94 14.29 -5.14 -16.53
N GLY A 95 14.23 -5.48 -15.23
CA GLY A 95 15.16 -6.43 -14.62
C GLY A 95 14.96 -7.90 -15.07
N SER A 96 13.78 -8.25 -15.57
CA SER A 96 13.52 -9.56 -16.17
C SER A 96 14.05 -9.67 -17.59
N GLY A 97 14.01 -8.57 -18.36
CA GLY A 97 14.60 -8.51 -19.70
C GLY A 97 16.12 -8.66 -19.70
N ALA A 98 16.80 -8.02 -18.73
CA ALA A 98 18.26 -8.06 -18.61
C ALA A 98 18.86 -9.43 -18.20
N LYS A 99 18.04 -10.42 -17.82
CA LYS A 99 18.49 -11.79 -17.47
C LYS A 99 18.42 -12.78 -18.63
N LEU A 100 17.91 -12.36 -19.78
CA LEU A 100 17.68 -13.22 -20.96
C LEU A 100 18.67 -12.97 -22.10
N GLU A 101 19.63 -12.05 -21.92
CA GLU A 101 20.80 -11.83 -22.80
C GLU A 101 22.06 -12.40 -22.14
#